data_AF-A0A3D1CLQ9-F1
#
_entry.id   AF-A0A3D1CLQ9-F1
#
_cell.length_a   1.000
_cell.length_b   1.000
_cell.length_c   1.000
_cell.angle_alpha   90.00
_cell.angle_beta   90.00
_cell.angle_gamma   90.00
#
_symmetry.space_group_name_H-M   'P 1'
#
loop_
_entity.id
_entity.type
_entity.pdbx_description
1 polymer ?
#
loop_
_entity_poly.entity_id
_entity_poly.type
_entity_poly.pdbx_seq_one_letter_code
_entity_poly.pdbx_strand_id
1 'polypeptide(L)'
;MYLVNDLENMIFDSEDDRCKLIKAMGPDGKIHAFIQCLDIGNIYNRLKKPHEKQYWGFFSPDEPEESIKEIMRHGVKWPAIPS
;
A
#
# COMPACT_ATOMS: atom_id res chain seq x y z
N MET A 1 -1.44 -10.51 -7.47
CA MET A 1 -1.98 -9.17 -7.78
C MET A 1 -0.83 -8.21 -7.78
N TYR A 2 -0.58 -7.56 -8.92
CA TYR A 2 0.53 -6.63 -9.12
C TYR A 2 -0.03 -5.26 -9.47
N LEU A 3 0.25 -4.25 -8.66
CA LEU A 3 -0.27 -2.90 -8.77
C LEU A 3 0.87 -1.89 -8.76
N VAL A 4 0.79 -0.92 -9.66
CA VAL A 4 1.61 0.28 -9.65
C VAL A 4 0.68 1.46 -9.42
N ASN A 5 1.05 2.39 -8.54
CA ASN A 5 0.28 3.60 -8.34
C ASN A 5 0.42 4.58 -9.53
N ASP A 6 -0.46 5.57 -9.63
CA ASP A 6 -0.49 6.50 -10.77
C ASP A 6 0.77 7.37 -10.92
N LEU A 7 1.50 7.59 -9.82
CA LEU A 7 2.79 8.31 -9.84
C LEU A 7 3.97 7.41 -10.22
N GLU A 8 3.67 6.13 -10.50
CA GLU A 8 4.59 5.08 -10.85
C GLU A 8 5.79 4.93 -9.92
N ASN A 9 5.68 5.36 -8.66
CA ASN A 9 6.78 5.37 -7.71
C ASN A 9 6.65 4.29 -6.63
N MET A 10 5.50 3.62 -6.56
CA MET A 10 5.25 2.57 -5.59
C MET A 10 4.61 1.35 -6.26
N ILE A 11 5.02 0.17 -5.79
CA ILE A 11 4.52 -1.13 -6.25
C ILE A 11 3.92 -1.88 -5.06
N PHE A 12 2.77 -2.50 -5.28
CA PHE A 12 2.25 -3.57 -4.44
C PHE A 12 2.19 -4.87 -5.25
N ASP A 13 2.87 -5.92 -4.79
CA ASP A 13 2.86 -7.24 -5.42
C ASP A 13 2.51 -8.31 -4.38
N SER A 14 1.37 -8.98 -4.54
CA SER A 14 0.96 -10.02 -3.57
C SER A 14 1.87 -11.24 -3.55
N GLU A 15 2.72 -11.43 -4.55
CA GLU A 15 3.68 -12.54 -4.61
C GLU A 15 5.06 -12.16 -4.02
N ASP A 16 5.28 -10.88 -3.69
CA ASP A 16 6.50 -10.42 -3.01
C ASP A 16 6.26 -10.40 -1.49
N ASP A 17 7.05 -11.18 -0.73
CA ASP A 17 6.92 -11.31 0.74
C ASP A 17 7.07 -9.97 1.50
N ARG A 18 7.66 -8.96 0.86
CA ARG A 18 7.79 -7.61 1.42
C ARG A 18 6.50 -6.80 1.27
N CYS A 19 5.56 -7.24 0.45
CA CYS A 19 4.26 -6.61 0.30
C CYS A 19 3.22 -7.30 1.18
N LYS A 20 2.45 -6.49 1.92
CA LYS A 20 1.44 -7.01 2.86
C LYS A 20 0.14 -6.24 2.70
N LEU A 21 -0.98 -6.96 2.72
CA LEU A 21 -2.33 -6.38 2.73
C LEU A 21 -3.12 -6.99 3.87
N ILE A 22 -3.34 -6.22 4.92
CA ILE A 22 -4.12 -6.63 6.10
C ILE A 22 -5.40 -5.84 6.09
N LYS A 23 -6.55 -6.51 6.14
CA LYS A 23 -7.87 -5.88 6.18
C LYS A 23 -8.48 -6.04 7.57
N ALA A 24 -9.03 -4.97 8.12
CA ALA A 24 -9.71 -4.98 9.40
C ALA A 24 -11.00 -4.16 9.32
N MET A 25 -12.08 -4.66 9.90
CA MET A 25 -13.33 -3.92 10.02
C MET A 25 -13.28 -3.03 11.26
N GLY A 26 -13.56 -1.74 11.09
CA GLY A 26 -13.67 -0.78 12.17
C GLY A 26 -14.98 -0.90 12.94
N PRO A 27 -15.09 -0.26 14.11
CA PRO A 27 -16.33 -0.23 14.90
C PRO A 27 -17.49 0.50 14.21
N ASP A 28 -17.19 1.29 13.17
CA ASP A 28 -18.14 1.97 12.30
C ASP A 28 -18.64 1.08 11.14
N GLY A 29 -18.24 -0.19 11.11
CA GLY A 29 -18.59 -1.15 10.06
C GLY A 29 -17.81 -0.97 8.75
N LYS A 30 -16.88 -0.01 8.67
CA LYS A 30 -16.07 0.22 7.48
C LYS A 30 -14.82 -0.64 7.49
N ILE A 31 -14.41 -1.14 6.33
CA ILE A 31 -13.16 -1.89 6.20
C ILE A 31 -12.02 -0.92 5.98
N HIS A 32 -10.94 -1.14 6.73
CA HIS A 32 -9.67 -0.48 6.58
C HIS A 32 -8.65 -1.48 6.06
N ALA A 33 -7.71 -1.02 5.25
CA ALA A 33 -6.56 -1.81 4.85
C ALA A 33 -5.26 -1.17 5.34
N PHE A 34 -4.36 -2.01 5.82
CA PHE A 34 -2.97 -1.70 6.13
C PHE A 34 -2.11 -2.34 5.04
N ILE A 35 -1.36 -1.50 4.35
CA ILE A 35 -0.62 -1.87 3.15
C ILE A 35 0.86 -1.63 3.39
N GLN A 36 1.66 -2.69 3.23
CA GLN A 36 3.09 -2.57 3.02
C GLN A 36 3.38 -2.69 1.52
N CYS A 37 4.02 -1.67 0.95
CA CYS A 37 4.35 -1.58 -0.47
C CYS A 37 5.82 -1.20 -0.66
N LEU A 38 6.31 -1.28 -1.89
CA LEU A 38 7.69 -0.98 -2.25
C LEU A 38 7.78 0.39 -2.92
N ASP A 39 8.49 1.32 -2.32
CA ASP A 39 8.95 2.54 -2.98
C ASP A 39 10.13 2.21 -3.90
N ILE A 40 9.97 2.48 -5.19
CA ILE A 40 10.98 2.25 -6.23
C ILE A 40 11.62 3.55 -6.73
N GLY A 41 11.35 4.69 -6.07
CA GLY A 41 11.73 6.02 -6.55
C GLY A 41 10.85 6.47 -7.71
N ASN A 42 10.94 7.75 -8.09
CA ASN A 42 10.14 8.28 -9.20
C ASN A 42 10.68 7.84 -10.57
N ILE A 43 9.91 8.09 -11.63
CA ILE A 43 10.25 7.69 -13.01
C ILE A 43 11.59 8.22 -13.51
N TYR A 44 12.06 9.35 -12.98
CA TYR A 44 13.32 10.00 -13.38
C TYR A 44 14.52 9.57 -12.52
N ASN A 45 14.27 8.96 -11.36
CA ASN A 45 15.29 8.57 -10.39
C ASN A 45 14.86 7.30 -9.65
N ARG A 46 14.91 6.17 -10.35
CA ARG A 46 14.63 4.85 -9.78
C ARG A 46 15.67 4.50 -8.71
N LEU A 47 15.18 3.97 -7.59
CA LEU A 47 16.04 3.47 -6.52
C LEU A 47 16.73 2.18 -6.96
N LYS A 48 18.01 2.03 -6.61
CA LYS A 48 18.77 0.79 -6.85
C LYS A 48 18.21 -0.41 -6.09
N LYS A 49 17.57 -0.15 -4.94
CA LYS A 49 16.91 -1.14 -4.10
C LYS A 49 15.57 -0.55 -3.64
N PRO A 50 14.45 -1.25 -3.84
CA PRO A 50 13.17 -0.79 -3.32
C PRO A 50 13.15 -0.73 -1.79
N HIS A 51 12.42 0.23 -1.22
CA HIS A 51 12.23 0.37 0.23
C HIS A 51 10.79 0.08 0.63
N GLU A 52 10.59 -0.65 1.73
CA GLU A 52 9.26 -0.89 2.29
C GLU A 52 8.67 0.40 2.86
N LYS A 53 7.42 0.67 2.53
CA LYS A 53 6.61 1.74 3.11
C LYS A 53 5.27 1.19 3.57
N GLN A 54 4.75 1.76 4.64
CA GLN A 54 3.54 1.30 5.30
C GLN A 54 2.50 2.42 5.37
N TYR A 55 1.30 2.11 4.91
CA TYR A 55 0.17 3.04 4.83
C TYR A 55 -1.10 2.36 5.30
N TRP A 56 -2.08 3.15 5.73
CA TRP A 56 -3.42 2.65 5.97
C TRP A 56 -4.49 3.63 5.48
N GLY A 57 -5.67 3.10 5.20
CA GLY A 57 -6.85 3.88 4.83
C GLY A 57 -8.08 3.01 4.63
N PHE A 58 -9.15 3.60 4.09
CA PHE A 58 -10.39 2.91 3.80
C PHE A 58 -10.23 1.94 2.62
N PHE A 59 -10.90 0.79 2.72
CA PHE A 59 -10.86 -0.25 1.71
C PHE A 59 -12.28 -0.64 1.31
N SER A 60 -12.58 -0.52 0.02
CA SER A 60 -13.81 -1.01 -0.59
C SER A 60 -13.60 -2.42 -1.14
N PRO A 61 -14.33 -3.45 -0.68
CA PRO A 61 -14.27 -4.78 -1.26
C PRO A 61 -14.75 -4.84 -2.72
N ASP A 62 -15.62 -3.91 -3.11
CA ASP A 62 -16.15 -3.82 -4.47
C ASP A 62 -15.11 -3.24 -5.45
N GLU A 63 -14.16 -2.45 -4.93
CA GLU A 63 -13.09 -1.78 -5.70
C GLU A 63 -11.72 -1.96 -5.01
N PRO A 64 -11.20 -3.19 -4.93
CA PRO A 64 -10.05 -3.51 -4.10
C PRO A 64 -8.74 -2.90 -4.64
N GLU A 65 -8.52 -2.95 -5.95
CA GLU A 65 -7.31 -2.42 -6.58
C GLU A 65 -7.22 -0.90 -6.46
N GLU A 66 -8.34 -0.22 -6.70
CA GLU A 66 -8.44 1.24 -6.59
C GLU A 66 -8.22 1.69 -5.15
N SER A 67 -8.83 1.00 -4.19
CA SER A 67 -8.60 1.25 -2.76
C SER A 67 -7.12 1.12 -2.39
N ILE A 68 -6.42 0.11 -2.92
CA ILE A 68 -4.99 -0.08 -2.65
C ILE A 68 -4.15 1.07 -3.24
N LYS A 69 -4.42 1.46 -4.48
CA LYS A 69 -3.72 2.59 -5.12
C LYS A 69 -3.96 3.89 -4.36
N GLU A 70 -5.19 4.15 -3.94
CA GLU A 70 -5.56 5.34 -3.17
C GLU A 70 -4.86 5.36 -1.81
N ILE A 71 -4.77 4.22 -1.12
CA ILE A 71 -4.01 4.11 0.13
C ILE A 71 -2.51 4.32 -0.10
N MET A 72 -1.94 3.77 -1.18
CA MET A 72 -0.53 4.02 -1.50
C MET A 72 -0.28 5.53 -1.74
N ARG A 73 -1.23 6.23 -2.34
CA ARG A 73 -1.10 7.65 -2.72
C ARG A 73 -1.39 8.63 -1.57
N HIS A 74 -2.47 8.40 -0.84
CA HIS A 74 -3.06 9.33 0.12
C HIS A 74 -3.24 8.74 1.52
N GLY A 75 -2.91 7.46 1.69
CA GLY A 75 -3.02 6.78 2.98
C GLY A 75 -2.17 7.44 4.06
N VAL A 76 -2.65 7.32 5.29
CA VAL A 76 -1.92 7.80 6.46
C VAL A 76 -0.75 6.85 6.70
N LYS A 77 0.44 7.40 6.95
CA LYS A 77 1.60 6.58 7.31
C LYS A 77 1.28 5.76 8.56
N TRP A 78 1.40 4.46 8.43
CA TRP A 78 1.36 3.56 9.57
C TRP A 78 2.77 3.52 10.17
N PRO A 79 2.96 3.89 11.44
CA PRO A 79 4.27 3.81 12.07
C PRO A 79 4.70 2.34 12.13
N ALA A 80 5.98 2.08 11.88
CA ALA A 80 6.56 0.76 12.13
C ALA A 80 6.39 0.46 13.62
N ILE A 81 5.52 -0.50 13.95
CA ILE A 81 5.42 -1.02 15.31
C ILE A 81 6.69 -1.84 15.53
N PRO A 82 7.45 -1.63 16.63
CA PRO A 82 8.63 -2.41 16.92
C PRO A 82 8.27 -3.91 16.95
N SER A 83 9.10 -4.71 16.29
CA SER A 83 9.06 -6.18 16.32
C SER A 83 9.41 -6.75 17.69
#